data_AF-A0A4D7DAI5-F1
#
_entry.id   AF-A0A4D7DAI5-F1
#
_cell.length_a   1.000
_cell.length_b   1.000
_cell.length_c   1.000
_cell.angle_alpha   90.00
_cell.angle_beta   90.00
_cell.angle_gamma   90.00
#
_symmetry.space_group_name_H-M   'P 1'
#
loop_
_entity.id
_entity.type
_entity.pdbx_description
1 polymer ?
#
loop_
_entity_poly.entity_id
_entity_poly.type
_entity_poly.pdbx_seq_one_letter_code
_entity_poly.pdbx_strand_id
1 'polypeptide(L)'
;MIALMLLAAGAVVDTKAPYRVAIERIELDTSAVAAGACTTRALARAGRATSYAIPDGVAVDWSVGALGLSGPNYLTIEFHEDAGKSYARVLYRRPYSAASATNITRNIAKTCFTNEWNRWAAGSGEKVL
;
A
#
# COMPACT_ATOMS: atom_id res chain seq x y z
N MET A 1 2.19 -4.74 52.08
CA MET A 1 2.73 -5.08 50.75
C MET A 1 1.60 -4.90 49.75
N ILE A 2 1.64 -3.85 48.92
CA ILE A 2 0.62 -3.58 47.90
C ILE A 2 1.12 -4.20 46.58
N ALA A 3 0.34 -5.13 46.03
CA ALA A 3 0.63 -5.82 44.80
C ALA A 3 0.49 -4.88 43.60
N LEU A 4 1.59 -4.70 42.86
CA LEU A 4 1.63 -3.95 41.61
C LEU A 4 1.14 -4.87 40.50
N MET A 5 -0.16 -4.78 40.15
CA MET A 5 -0.65 -5.37 38.91
C MET A 5 -0.13 -4.52 37.74
N LEU A 6 0.88 -5.03 37.03
CA LEU A 6 1.23 -4.53 35.71
C LEU A 6 0.04 -4.78 34.78
N LEU A 7 -0.76 -3.74 34.52
CA LEU A 7 -1.63 -3.72 33.35
C LEU A 7 -0.71 -3.75 32.12
N ALA A 8 -0.69 -4.89 31.44
CA ALA A 8 -0.25 -4.97 30.07
C ALA A 8 -1.10 -3.99 29.26
N ALA A 9 -0.51 -2.86 28.86
CA ALA A 9 -1.11 -1.95 27.91
C ALA A 9 -1.23 -2.71 26.58
N GLY A 10 -2.39 -3.35 26.39
CA GLY A 10 -2.81 -3.78 25.07
C GLY A 10 -2.84 -2.54 24.20
N ALA A 11 -1.93 -2.47 23.24
CA ALA A 11 -1.95 -1.44 22.21
C ALA A 11 -3.28 -1.58 21.48
N VAL A 12 -4.23 -0.72 21.85
CA VAL A 12 -5.46 -0.51 21.08
C VAL A 12 -4.96 -0.04 19.72
N VAL A 13 -4.96 -0.94 18.74
CA VAL A 13 -4.68 -0.60 17.35
C VAL A 13 -5.80 0.32 16.94
N ASP A 14 -5.53 1.63 16.99
CA ASP A 14 -6.46 2.66 16.56
C ASP A 14 -6.83 2.40 15.10
N THR A 15 -8.03 1.86 14.88
CA THR A 15 -8.64 1.56 13.58
C THR A 15 -9.16 2.81 12.87
N LYS A 16 -8.98 4.02 13.44
CA LYS A 16 -9.34 5.32 12.85
C LYS A 16 -8.19 6.19 12.31
N ALA A 17 -6.92 5.85 12.53
CA ALA A 17 -5.80 6.56 11.90
C ALA A 17 -5.95 6.68 10.37
N PRO A 18 -5.93 7.90 9.80
CA PRO A 18 -6.10 8.12 8.37
C PRO A 18 -4.90 7.61 7.58
N TYR A 19 -5.15 7.21 6.34
CA TYR A 19 -4.09 6.92 5.37
C TYR A 19 -3.23 8.16 5.11
N ARG A 20 -1.94 7.92 4.88
CA ARG A 20 -0.92 8.92 4.54
C ARG A 20 -0.32 8.54 3.20
N VAL A 21 0.15 9.52 2.43
CA VAL A 21 0.72 9.25 1.12
C VAL A 21 2.20 8.89 1.25
N ALA A 22 2.61 7.77 0.62
CA ALA A 22 4.00 7.38 0.46
C ALA A 22 4.53 7.72 -0.94
N ILE A 23 3.69 7.56 -1.97
CA ILE A 23 4.02 7.87 -3.36
C ILE A 23 2.77 8.47 -4.00
N GLU A 24 2.84 9.71 -4.48
CA GLU A 24 1.69 10.37 -5.10
C GLU A 24 1.39 9.82 -6.50
N ARG A 25 2.43 9.50 -7.29
CA ARG A 25 2.24 9.09 -8.68
C ARG A 25 3.40 8.24 -9.20
N ILE A 26 3.07 7.10 -9.78
CA ILE A 26 3.93 6.29 -10.66
C ILE A 26 3.15 6.13 -11.97
N GLU A 27 3.61 6.74 -13.06
CA GLU A 27 2.95 6.56 -14.37
C GLU A 27 3.13 5.13 -14.88
N LEU A 28 2.05 4.50 -15.32
CA LEU A 28 2.00 3.10 -15.72
C LEU A 28 1.88 2.98 -17.25
N ASP A 29 2.55 1.99 -17.83
CA ASP A 29 2.40 1.67 -19.26
C ASP A 29 1.22 0.70 -19.50
N THR A 30 0.72 0.09 -18.43
CA THR A 30 -0.42 -0.84 -18.44
C THR A 30 -1.66 -0.19 -17.84
N SER A 31 -2.85 -0.76 -18.10
CA SER A 31 -4.10 -0.25 -17.55
C SER A 31 -4.16 -0.40 -16.03
N ALA A 32 -4.96 0.45 -15.38
CA ALA A 32 -5.12 0.42 -13.93
C ALA A 32 -5.62 -0.96 -13.45
N VAL A 33 -6.55 -1.55 -14.19
CA VAL A 33 -7.10 -2.88 -13.91
C VAL A 33 -6.05 -3.98 -14.00
N ALA A 34 -5.20 -3.95 -15.04
CA ALA A 34 -4.14 -4.95 -15.21
C ALA A 34 -3.07 -4.84 -14.11
N ALA A 35 -2.65 -3.61 -13.78
CA ALA A 35 -1.72 -3.34 -12.69
C ALA A 35 -2.29 -3.77 -11.32
N GLY A 36 -3.56 -3.45 -11.05
CA GLY A 36 -4.27 -3.85 -9.84
C GLY A 36 -4.39 -5.37 -9.71
N ALA A 37 -4.72 -6.07 -10.80
CA ALA A 37 -4.81 -7.53 -10.81
C ALA A 37 -3.45 -8.20 -10.53
N CYS A 38 -2.37 -7.74 -11.16
CA CYS A 38 -1.02 -8.26 -10.87
C CYS A 38 -0.63 -7.99 -9.41
N THR A 39 -0.85 -6.76 -8.95
CA THR A 39 -0.51 -6.32 -7.59
C THR A 39 -1.24 -7.13 -6.54
N THR A 40 -2.54 -7.38 -6.74
CA THR A 40 -3.35 -8.23 -5.85
C THR A 40 -2.76 -9.63 -5.76
N ARG A 41 -2.39 -10.25 -6.90
CA ARG A 41 -1.76 -11.59 -6.92
C ARG A 41 -0.41 -11.60 -6.22
N ALA A 42 0.40 -10.56 -6.39
CA ALA A 42 1.70 -10.44 -5.73
C ALA A 42 1.56 -10.30 -4.21
N LEU A 43 0.66 -9.42 -3.77
CA LEU A 43 0.41 -9.13 -2.35
C LEU A 43 -0.27 -10.29 -1.60
N ALA A 44 -1.17 -11.01 -2.27
CA ALA A 44 -1.87 -12.17 -1.69
C ALA A 44 -0.93 -13.31 -1.27
N ARG A 45 0.32 -13.33 -1.78
CA ARG A 45 1.34 -14.32 -1.37
C ARG A 45 1.94 -14.01 0.01
N ALA A 46 1.89 -12.75 0.44
CA ALA A 46 2.56 -12.26 1.66
C ALA A 46 1.57 -11.82 2.74
N GLY A 47 0.27 -11.83 2.47
CA GLY A 47 -0.77 -11.39 3.40
C GLY A 47 -2.14 -11.39 2.75
N ARG A 48 -3.11 -10.74 3.39
CA ARG A 48 -4.44 -10.56 2.83
C ARG A 48 -4.41 -9.37 1.86
N ALA A 49 -4.72 -9.61 0.60
CA ALA A 49 -4.93 -8.57 -0.41
C ALA A 49 -6.41 -8.52 -0.80
N THR A 50 -7.01 -7.33 -0.78
CA THR A 50 -8.40 -7.11 -1.19
C THR A 50 -8.44 -6.04 -2.26
N SER A 51 -8.91 -6.37 -3.46
CA SER A 51 -9.12 -5.41 -4.53
C SER A 51 -10.56 -4.91 -4.56
N TYR A 52 -10.77 -3.63 -4.80
CA TYR A 52 -12.08 -3.01 -4.94
C TYR A 52 -12.05 -1.87 -5.95
N ALA A 53 -13.19 -1.56 -6.55
CA ALA A 53 -13.30 -0.45 -7.49
C ALA A 53 -13.27 0.90 -6.76
N ILE A 54 -12.63 1.89 -7.38
CA ILE A 54 -12.68 3.31 -7.00
C ILE A 54 -13.20 4.11 -8.22
N PRO A 55 -13.63 5.38 -8.08
CA PRO A 55 -14.33 6.11 -9.13
C PRO A 55 -13.65 6.14 -10.50
N ASP A 56 -12.32 6.13 -10.51
CA ASP A 56 -11.46 6.23 -11.68
C ASP A 56 -10.46 5.07 -11.78
N GLY A 57 -10.76 3.91 -11.16
CA GLY A 57 -9.89 2.74 -11.30
C GLY A 57 -10.11 1.65 -10.24
N VAL A 58 -9.01 1.10 -9.72
CA VAL A 58 -9.01 0.00 -8.76
C VAL A 58 -8.03 0.26 -7.63
N ALA A 59 -8.43 -0.04 -6.41
CA ALA A 59 -7.54 -0.01 -5.25
C ALA A 59 -7.28 -1.42 -4.73
N VAL A 60 -6.09 -1.62 -4.16
CA VAL A 60 -5.66 -2.86 -3.53
C VAL A 60 -5.23 -2.55 -2.10
N ASP A 61 -6.04 -3.00 -1.15
CA ASP A 61 -5.72 -2.95 0.26
C ASP A 61 -4.95 -4.19 0.68
N TRP A 62 -3.93 -4.01 1.51
CA TRP A 62 -3.11 -5.11 2.02
C TRP A 62 -2.81 -5.02 3.51
N SER A 63 -2.87 -6.17 4.17
CA SER A 63 -2.50 -6.35 5.57
C SER A 63 -1.70 -7.63 5.81
N VAL A 64 -0.74 -7.52 6.74
CA VAL A 64 -0.09 -8.65 7.40
C VAL A 64 -0.82 -8.91 8.71
N GLY A 65 -1.86 -9.74 8.65
CA GLY A 65 -2.59 -10.22 9.83
C GLY A 65 -2.37 -11.72 10.00
N ALA A 66 -2.35 -12.20 11.25
CA ALA A 66 -2.46 -13.62 11.55
C ALA A 66 -3.70 -14.18 10.83
N LEU A 67 -3.52 -15.31 10.14
CA LEU A 67 -4.54 -16.05 9.40
C LEU A 67 -5.93 -15.90 10.05
N GLY A 68 -6.81 -15.11 9.43
CA GLY A 68 -8.23 -15.03 9.82
C GLY A 68 -8.67 -13.87 10.72
N LEU A 69 -7.79 -12.99 11.21
CA LEU A 69 -8.22 -11.81 12.00
C LEU A 69 -8.31 -10.55 11.13
N SER A 70 -9.44 -9.84 11.22
CA SER A 70 -9.68 -8.55 10.57
C SER A 70 -8.87 -7.44 11.26
N GLY A 71 -7.59 -7.32 10.93
CA GLY A 71 -6.77 -6.16 11.28
C GLY A 71 -6.95 -5.00 10.29
N PRO A 72 -6.53 -3.77 10.64
CA PRO A 72 -6.55 -2.65 9.69
C PRO A 72 -5.57 -2.91 8.54
N ASN A 73 -5.95 -2.49 7.33
CA ASN A 73 -5.05 -2.48 6.18
C ASN A 73 -3.92 -1.48 6.43
N TYR A 74 -2.67 -1.89 6.16
CA TYR A 74 -1.47 -1.08 6.44
C TYR A 74 -0.96 -0.37 5.19
N LEU A 75 -1.31 -0.88 4.02
CA LEU A 75 -0.93 -0.39 2.71
C LEU A 75 -2.16 -0.40 1.81
N THR A 76 -2.35 0.68 1.07
CA THR A 76 -3.32 0.74 -0.03
C THR A 76 -2.56 1.22 -1.26
N ILE A 77 -2.71 0.51 -2.37
CA ILE A 77 -2.20 0.94 -3.67
C ILE A 77 -3.41 1.22 -4.55
N GLU A 78 -3.61 2.48 -4.91
CA GLU A 78 -4.65 2.93 -5.80
C GLU A 78 -4.10 3.00 -7.22
N PHE A 79 -4.80 2.42 -8.17
CA PHE A 79 -4.50 2.45 -9.60
C PHE A 79 -5.61 3.24 -10.26
N HIS A 80 -5.26 4.39 -10.81
CA HIS A 80 -6.19 5.34 -11.41
C HIS A 80 -5.99 5.41 -12.91
N GLU A 81 -7.02 5.82 -13.63
CA GLU A 81 -7.00 6.19 -15.04
C GLU A 81 -7.39 7.67 -15.16
N ASP A 82 -6.48 8.47 -15.71
CA ASP A 82 -6.65 9.90 -15.91
C ASP A 82 -6.14 10.30 -17.29
N ALA A 83 -6.97 11.00 -18.06
CA ALA A 83 -6.67 11.49 -19.41
C ALA A 83 -6.07 10.40 -20.35
N GLY A 84 -6.54 9.16 -20.24
CA GLY A 84 -6.06 8.03 -21.05
C GLY A 84 -4.71 7.46 -20.63
N LYS A 85 -4.19 7.87 -19.47
CA LYS A 85 -3.00 7.30 -18.82
C LYS A 85 -3.38 6.64 -17.50
N SER A 86 -2.67 5.59 -17.13
CA SER A 86 -2.82 4.97 -15.82
C SER A 86 -1.70 5.41 -14.87
N TYR A 87 -1.99 5.52 -13.58
CA TYR A 87 -0.98 5.76 -12.56
C TYR A 87 -1.27 5.02 -11.27
N ALA A 88 -0.22 4.73 -10.50
CA ALA A 88 -0.34 4.20 -9.15
C ALA A 88 -0.08 5.29 -8.10
N ARG A 89 -0.90 5.32 -7.05
CA ARG A 89 -0.71 6.07 -5.81
C ARG A 89 -0.56 5.09 -4.66
N VAL A 90 0.39 5.34 -3.76
CA VAL A 90 0.66 4.46 -2.62
C VAL A 90 0.35 5.19 -1.33
N LEU A 91 -0.54 4.60 -0.55
CA LEU A 91 -0.98 5.07 0.75
C LEU A 91 -0.56 4.07 1.83
N TYR A 92 -0.34 4.57 3.04
CA TYR A 92 0.03 3.74 4.18
C TYR A 92 -0.61 4.23 5.47
N ARG A 93 -0.65 3.34 6.46
CA ARG A 93 -1.18 3.61 7.79
C ARG A 93 -0.15 3.25 8.85
N ARG A 94 -0.12 4.00 9.96
CA ARG A 94 0.72 3.64 11.13
C ARG A 94 0.37 2.21 11.62
N PRO A 95 1.36 1.45 12.11
CA PRO A 95 2.75 1.84 12.39
C PRO A 95 3.70 1.83 11.18
N TYR A 96 3.22 1.53 9.96
CA TYR A 96 4.08 1.59 8.77
C TYR A 96 4.55 3.02 8.50
N SER A 97 5.69 3.13 7.85
CA SER A 97 6.28 4.40 7.37
C SER A 97 6.16 4.51 5.85
N ALA A 98 6.31 5.73 5.32
CA ALA A 98 6.41 5.96 3.88
C ALA A 98 7.55 5.13 3.25
N ALA A 99 8.69 5.00 3.95
CA ALA A 99 9.81 4.17 3.51
C ALA A 99 9.44 2.68 3.44
N SER A 100 8.73 2.16 4.45
CA SER A 100 8.25 0.77 4.46
C SER A 100 7.27 0.50 3.31
N ALA A 101 6.31 1.41 3.09
CA ALA A 101 5.34 1.32 2.01
C ALA A 101 6.01 1.39 0.63
N THR A 102 6.98 2.29 0.46
CA THR A 102 7.81 2.41 -0.76
C THR A 102 8.60 1.12 -1.01
N ASN A 103 9.19 0.51 0.02
CA ASN A 103 9.96 -0.73 -0.13
C ASN A 103 9.08 -1.94 -0.48
N ILE A 104 7.89 -2.04 0.11
CA ILE A 104 6.91 -3.07 -0.27
C ILE A 104 6.48 -2.87 -1.72
N THR A 105 6.14 -1.63 -2.08
CA THR A 105 5.77 -1.29 -3.46
C THR A 105 6.88 -1.62 -4.44
N ARG A 106 8.14 -1.34 -4.13
CA ARG A 106 9.30 -1.74 -4.93
C ARG A 106 9.30 -3.23 -5.24
N ASN A 107 9.03 -4.07 -4.23
CA ASN A 107 9.07 -5.52 -4.40
C ASN A 107 7.92 -6.03 -5.28
N ILE A 108 6.74 -5.43 -5.19
CA ILE A 108 5.60 -5.69 -6.08
C ILE A 108 5.93 -5.21 -7.51
N ALA A 109 6.48 -4.01 -7.61
CA ALA A 109 6.76 -3.36 -8.88
C ALA A 109 7.76 -4.15 -9.73
N LYS A 110 8.77 -4.77 -9.11
CA LYS A 110 9.72 -5.69 -9.77
C LYS A 110 9.05 -6.84 -10.52
N THR A 111 7.79 -7.15 -10.21
CA THR A 111 7.01 -8.19 -10.91
C THR A 111 5.94 -7.59 -11.80
N CYS A 112 5.30 -6.49 -11.40
CA CYS A 112 4.08 -6.00 -12.04
C CYS A 112 4.24 -4.78 -12.93
N PHE A 113 5.26 -3.93 -12.69
CA PHE A 113 5.47 -2.65 -13.38
C PHE A 113 6.93 -2.18 -13.19
N THR A 114 7.88 -3.03 -13.56
CA THR A 114 9.31 -2.85 -13.26
C THR A 114 9.90 -1.64 -13.96
N ASN A 115 9.54 -1.43 -15.22
CA ASN A 115 10.07 -0.33 -16.02
C ASN A 115 9.60 1.00 -15.46
N GLU A 116 8.32 1.07 -15.10
CA GLU A 116 7.65 2.25 -14.56
C GLU A 116 8.20 2.63 -13.20
N TRP A 117 8.46 1.62 -12.35
CA TRP A 117 9.17 1.82 -11.10
C TRP A 117 10.58 2.36 -11.30
N ASN A 118 11.34 1.81 -12.24
CA ASN A 118 12.70 2.26 -12.51
C ASN A 118 12.71 3.71 -13.01
N ARG A 119 11.77 4.09 -13.90
CA ARG A 119 11.60 5.47 -14.35
C ARG A 119 11.26 6.40 -13.19
N TRP A 120 10.29 6.03 -12.36
CA TRP A 120 9.91 6.81 -11.17
C TRP A 120 11.09 6.98 -10.20
N ALA A 121 11.80 5.89 -9.89
CA ALA A 121 12.93 5.91 -8.97
C ALA A 121 14.09 6.78 -9.50
N ALA A 122 14.35 6.75 -10.81
CA ALA A 122 15.36 7.58 -11.46
C ALA A 122 14.97 9.07 -11.50
N GLY A 123 13.69 9.39 -11.68
CA GLY A 123 13.17 10.77 -11.69
C GLY A 123 13.00 11.38 -10.29
N SER A 124 13.10 10.57 -9.23
CA SER A 124 12.84 10.99 -7.84
C SER A 124 13.94 11.86 -7.19
N GLY A 125 14.69 12.62 -8.00
CA GLY A 125 15.51 13.76 -7.56
C GLY A 125 14.66 14.97 -7.11
N GLU A 126 13.36 14.94 -7.38
CA GLU A 126 12.37 15.92 -6.94
C GLU A 126 11.32 15.21 -6.06
N LYS A 127 11.69 14.90 -4.81
CA LYS A 127 10.77 14.27 -3.85
C LYS A 127 10.10 15.30 -2.98
N VAL A 128 8.78 15.31 -3.01
CA VAL A 128 7.95 15.86 -1.94
C VAL A 128 8.32 15.18 -0.61
N LEU A 129 8.54 16.04 0.39
CA LEU A 129 8.98 15.81 1.76
C LEU A 129 7.99 15.00 2.61
#